data_AF-A0A5S9QB89-F1
#
_entry.id   AF-A0A5S9QB89-F1
#
_cell.length_a   1.000
_cell.length_b   1.000
_cell.length_c   1.000
_cell.angle_alpha   90.00
_cell.angle_beta   90.00
_cell.angle_gamma   90.00
#
_symmetry.space_group_name_H-M   'P 1'
#
loop_
_entity.id
_entity.type
_entity.pdbx_description
1 polymer ?
#
loop_
_entity_poly.entity_id
_entity_poly.type
_entity_poly.pdbx_seq_one_letter_code
_entity_poly.pdbx_strand_id
1 'polypeptide(L)' 'MYFDNFAALIAMDGHGGYVWFSYGATVTILGILVIVAGQRRKQAERQIRSIVRRKKTSSFDSK' A
#
# COMPACT_ATOMS: atom_id res chain seq x y z
N MET A 1 37.65 2.24 16.89
CA MET A 1 36.21 2.56 16.95
C MET A 1 35.75 2.97 15.56
N TYR A 2 35.68 2.02 14.62
CA TYR A 2 35.55 2.26 13.17
C TYR A 2 34.09 2.19 12.66
N PHE A 3 33.12 2.04 13.58
CA PHE A 3 31.73 1.73 13.25
C PHE A 3 30.71 2.59 14.01
N ASP A 4 31.07 3.78 14.47
CA ASP A 4 30.14 4.62 15.27
C ASP A 4 29.18 5.48 14.44
N ASN A 5 29.36 5.57 13.12
CA ASN A 5 28.63 6.57 12.36
C ASN A 5 27.86 5.98 11.18
N PHE A 6 26.68 5.43 11.46
CA PHE A 6 25.61 5.27 10.45
C PHE A 6 25.36 6.59 9.70
N ALA A 7 25.62 7.74 10.33
CA ALA A 7 25.58 9.03 9.67
C ALA A 7 26.73 9.25 8.66
N ALA A 8 27.89 8.59 8.78
CA ALA A 8 28.95 8.65 7.76
C ALA A 8 28.66 7.78 6.53
N LEU A 9 27.85 6.73 6.67
CA LEU A 9 27.33 5.95 5.54
C LEU A 9 26.23 6.71 4.77
N ILE A 10 25.43 7.52 5.48
CA ILE A 10 24.44 8.43 4.90
C ILE A 10 25.08 9.75 4.43
N ALA A 11 26.22 10.16 4.98
CA ALA A 11 26.90 11.40 4.65
C ALA A 11 28.23 11.16 3.94
N MET A 12 28.34 10.05 3.20
CA MET A 12 29.49 9.79 2.33
C MET A 12 29.57 10.95 1.32
N ASP A 13 30.44 11.92 1.61
CA ASP A 13 30.69 13.11 0.80
C ASP A 13 29.46 14.01 0.51
N GLY A 14 28.54 14.15 1.48
CA GLY A 14 27.43 15.12 1.39
C GLY A 14 26.25 14.73 0.49
N HIS A 15 26.21 13.50 -0.03
CA HIS A 15 25.22 13.07 -1.03
C HIS A 15 24.10 12.16 -0.51
N GLY A 16 24.21 11.52 0.66
CA GLY A 16 23.19 10.53 1.05
C GLY A 16 21.88 11.13 1.57
N GLY A 17 21.78 12.46 1.70
CA GLY A 17 20.48 13.14 1.75
C GLY A 17 19.67 12.94 0.45
N TYR A 18 20.32 12.99 -0.71
CA TYR A 18 19.68 12.76 -2.02
C TYR A 18 19.25 11.30 -2.20
N VAL A 19 20.07 10.35 -1.75
CA VAL A 19 19.77 8.92 -1.86
C VAL A 19 18.53 8.57 -1.04
N TRP A 20 18.42 9.09 0.18
CA TRP A 20 17.23 8.92 1.01
C TRP A 20 15.99 9.57 0.42
N PHE A 21 16.11 10.71 -0.27
CA PHE A 21 14.98 11.30 -0.99
C PHE A 21 14.52 10.42 -2.16
N SER A 22 15.46 9.89 -2.95
CA SER A 22 15.13 9.02 -4.08
C SER A 22 14.51 7.69 -3.62
N TYR A 23 15.14 7.02 -2.65
CA TYR A 23 14.60 5.82 -2.02
C TYR A 23 13.28 6.08 -1.29
N GLY A 24 13.20 7.18 -0.55
CA GLY A 24 12.00 7.60 0.16
C GLY A 24 10.84 7.85 -0.81
N ALA A 25 11.09 8.50 -1.94
CA ALA A 25 10.09 8.73 -2.97
C ALA A 25 9.63 7.39 -3.59
N THR A 26 10.54 6.48 -3.93
CA THR A 26 10.18 5.18 -4.48
C THR A 26 9.39 4.34 -3.48
N VAL A 27 9.82 4.25 -2.22
CA VAL A 27 9.12 3.52 -1.15
C VAL A 27 7.75 4.14 -0.89
N THR A 28 7.64 5.48 -0.93
CA THR A 28 6.36 6.19 -0.77
C THR A 28 5.39 5.82 -1.89
N ILE A 29 5.82 5.86 -3.15
CA ILE A 29 4.98 5.52 -4.30
C ILE A 29 4.55 4.05 -4.23
N LEU A 30 5.47 3.13 -3.92
CA LEU A 30 5.17 1.71 -3.76
C LEU A 30 4.19 1.48 -2.59
N GLY A 31 4.39 2.16 -1.47
CA GLY A 31 3.51 2.11 -0.30
C GLY A 31 2.10 2.56 -0.63
N ILE A 32 1.95 3.70 -1.32
CA ILE A 32 0.66 4.21 -1.80
C ILE A 32 -0.01 3.18 -2.72
N LEU A 33 0.73 2.60 -3.66
CA LEU A 33 0.20 1.62 -4.60
C LEU A 33 -0.34 0.37 -3.87
N VAL A 34 0.40 -0.14 -2.89
CA VAL A 34 -0.01 -1.29 -2.06
C VAL A 34 -1.26 -0.95 -1.24
N ILE A 35 -1.31 0.23 -0.62
CA ILE A 35 -2.47 0.68 0.15
C ILE A 35 -3.70 0.77 -0.75
N VAL A 36 -3.58 1.40 -1.93
CA VAL A 36 -4.67 1.55 -2.89
C VAL A 36 -5.13 0.19 -3.42
N ALA A 37 -4.21 -0.71 -3.75
CA ALA A 37 -4.54 -2.07 -4.20
C ALA A 37 -5.29 -2.87 -3.11
N GLY A 38 -4.84 -2.76 -1.85
CA GLY A 38 -5.50 -3.37 -0.70
C GLY A 38 -6.90 -2.80 -0.45
N GLN A 39 -7.09 -1.49 -0.59
CA GLN A 39 -8.40 -0.85 -0.46
C GLN A 39 -9.35 -1.28 -1.57
N ARG A 40 -8.88 -1.36 -2.83
CA ARG A 40 -9.70 -1.80 -3.96
C ARG A 40 -10.17 -3.25 -3.81
N ARG A 41 -9.32 -4.14 -3.30
CA ARG A 41 -9.72 -5.52 -2.96
C ARG A 41 -10.85 -5.55 -1.94
N LYS A 42 -10.71 -4.81 -0.84
CA LYS A 42 -11.76 -4.72 0.20
C LYS A 42 -13.07 -4.13 -0.33
N GLN A 43 -13.00 -3.16 -1.23
CA GLN A 43 -14.19 -2.57 -1.86
C GLN A 43 -14.90 -3.55 -2.79
N ALA A 44 -14.16 -4.29 -3.61
CA ALA A 44 -14.71 -5.31 -4.51
C ALA A 44 -15.44 -6.42 -3.74
N GLU A 45 -14.84 -6.92 -2.66
CA GLU A 45 -15.48 -7.94 -1.80
C GLU A 45 -16.80 -7.45 -1.19
N ARG A 46 -16.85 -6.19 -0.74
CA ARG A 46 -18.08 -5.58 -0.20
C ARG A 46 -19.19 -5.48 -1.25
N GLN A 47 -18.85 -5.11 -2.49
CA GLN A 47 -19.82 -5.05 -3.58
C GLN A 47 -20.36 -6.44 -3.96
N ILE A 48 -19.50 -7.45 -4.01
CA ILE A 48 -19.93 -8.82 -4.31
C ILE A 48 -20.89 -9.32 -3.21
N ARG A 49 -20.59 -9.07 -1.93
CA ARG A 49 -21.46 -9.47 -0.81
C ARG A 49 -22.85 -8.82 -0.87
N SER A 50 -22.94 -7.56 -1.26
CA SER A 50 -24.23 -6.86 -1.35
C SER A 50 -25.09 -7.38 -2.50
N ILE A 51 -24.48 -7.71 -3.65
CA ILE A 51 -25.17 -8.30 -4.80
C ILE A 51 -25.68 -9.71 -4.48
N VAL A 52 -24.88 -10.55 -3.82
CA VAL A 52 -25.28 -11.91 -3.44
C VAL A 52 -26.46 -11.89 -2.45
N ARG A 53 -26.49 -10.94 -1.51
CA ARG A 53 -27.63 -10.78 -0.59
C ARG A 53 -28.92 -10.43 -1.34
N ARG A 54 -28.86 -9.52 -2.32
CA ARG A 54 -30.05 -9.11 -3.08
C ARG A 54 -30.61 -10.25 -3.94
N LYS A 55 -29.75 -11.06 -4.57
CA LYS A 55 -30.19 -12.21 -5.39
C LYS A 55 -30.88 -13.31 -4.57
N LYS A 56 -30.54 -13.48 -3.29
CA LYS A 56 -31.20 -14.48 -2.43
C LYS A 56 -32.64 -14.10 -2.07
N THR A 57 -32.94 -12.80 -1.95
CA THR A 57 -34.29 -12.35 -1.59
C THR A 57 -35.23 -12.37 -2.80
N SER A 58 -34.76 -12.04 -4.01
CA SER A 58 -35.61 -12.05 -5.22
C SER A 58 -35.92 -13.46 -5.76
N SER A 59 -35.11 -14.47 -5.39
CA SER A 59 -35.35 -15.87 -5.78
C SER A 59 -36.31 -16.60 -4.85
N PHE A 60 -36.56 -16.07 -3.64
CA PHE A 60 -37.47 -16.69 -2.67
C PHE A 60 -38.93 -16.23 -2.85
N ASP A 61 -39.16 -15.20 -3.66
CA ASP A 61 -40.49 -14.61 -3.94
C ASP A 61 -41.22 -15.27 -5.13
N SER A 62 -40.59 -16.25 -5.80
CA SER A 62 -41.17 -16.97 -6.95
C SER A 62 -41.40 -18.45 -6.64
N LYS A 63 -42.06 -18.73 -5.50
CA LYS A 63 -42.62 -20.05 -5.16
C LYS A 63 -43.95 -19.85 -4.46
#